data_AF-A0AAU3YEF2-F1
#
_entry.id   AF-A0AAU3YEF2-F1
#
_cell.length_a   1.000
_cell.length_b   1.000
_cell.length_c   1.000
_cell.angle_alpha   90.00
_cell.angle_beta   90.00
_cell.angle_gamma   90.00
#
_symmetry.space_group_name_H-M   'P 1'
#
loop_
_entity.id
_entity.type
_entity.pdbx_description
1 polymer ?
#
loop_
_entity_poly.entity_id
_entity_poly.type
_entity_poly.pdbx_seq_one_letter_code
_entity_poly.pdbx_strand_id
1 'polypeptide(L)'
;MSLDLYPQPVENDRECLTLAEDETYYYDAINMLFNWRLVMTPKATPEMWLYGWCYDGQLALTLALKTWDPETQNEPLGWKKRPTRVVRVAPHPETDTGYNRFRCIHGHYPADGPCPDPHCPDRGRPEALR
;
A
#
# COMPACT_ATOMS: atom_id res chain seq x y z
N MET A 1 -16.70 -17.02 15.72
CA MET A 1 -16.51 -16.11 14.57
C MET A 1 -16.39 -16.97 13.33
N SER A 2 -17.37 -16.88 12.43
CA SER A 2 -17.39 -17.65 11.18
C SER A 2 -16.36 -17.07 10.20
N LEU A 3 -15.65 -17.94 9.48
CA LEU A 3 -14.70 -17.60 8.42
C LEU A 3 -15.41 -17.40 7.06
N ASP A 4 -16.75 -17.36 7.03
CA ASP A 4 -17.54 -17.36 5.79
C ASP A 4 -17.76 -15.96 5.19
N LEU A 5 -17.13 -14.92 5.76
CA LEU A 5 -17.16 -13.54 5.23
C LEU A 5 -16.02 -13.22 4.27
N TYR A 6 -15.15 -14.17 3.96
CA TYR A 6 -14.04 -13.91 3.05
C TYR A 6 -14.43 -14.28 1.62
N PRO A 7 -14.43 -13.32 0.67
CA PRO A 7 -14.45 -13.67 -0.74
C PRO A 7 -13.29 -14.63 -0.98
N GLN A 8 -13.59 -15.77 -1.60
CA GLN A 8 -12.56 -16.74 -1.90
C GLN A 8 -11.55 -16.09 -2.84
N PRO A 9 -10.24 -16.33 -2.62
CA PRO A 9 -9.23 -15.76 -3.48
C PRO A 9 -9.48 -16.21 -4.93
N VAL A 10 -9.65 -15.25 -5.84
CA VAL A 10 -9.78 -15.54 -7.27
C VAL A 10 -8.44 -15.24 -7.93
N GLU A 11 -7.83 -16.27 -8.50
CA GLU A 11 -6.68 -16.12 -9.38
C GLU A 11 -7.16 -15.41 -10.65
N ASN A 12 -6.58 -14.25 -10.95
CA ASN A 12 -6.93 -13.47 -12.14
C ASN A 12 -5.83 -13.60 -13.20
N ASP A 13 -6.10 -13.08 -14.41
CA ASP A 13 -5.16 -13.09 -15.53
C ASP A 13 -3.82 -12.37 -15.26
N ARG A 14 -3.65 -11.76 -14.08
CA ARG A 14 -2.44 -11.03 -13.65
C ARG A 14 -1.52 -11.84 -12.76
N GLU A 15 -1.74 -13.16 -12.63
CA GLU A 15 -0.96 -14.05 -11.75
C GLU A 15 -0.94 -13.54 -10.30
N CYS A 16 -2.01 -12.86 -9.87
CA CYS A 16 -2.14 -12.32 -8.53
C CYS A 16 -3.43 -12.79 -7.85
N LEU A 17 -3.41 -12.68 -6.53
CA LEU A 17 -4.48 -13.09 -5.66
C LEU A 17 -5.19 -11.86 -5.08
N THR A 18 -6.40 -11.55 -5.53
CA THR A 18 -7.16 -10.43 -4.96
C THR A 18 -7.64 -10.78 -3.56
N LEU A 19 -7.21 -10.00 -2.56
CA LEU A 19 -7.52 -10.21 -1.14
C LEU A 19 -8.68 -9.35 -0.66
N ALA A 20 -8.81 -8.15 -1.21
CA ALA A 20 -9.89 -7.21 -0.93
C ALA A 20 -10.04 -6.23 -2.10
N GLU A 21 -11.15 -5.51 -2.10
CA GLU A 21 -11.39 -4.37 -2.99
C GLU A 21 -12.24 -3.33 -2.28
N ASP A 22 -12.10 -2.07 -2.71
CA ASP A 22 -13.02 -0.98 -2.37
C ASP A 22 -13.61 -0.36 -3.65
N GLU A 23 -14.24 0.81 -3.58
CA GLU A 23 -14.84 1.48 -4.74
C GLU A 23 -13.80 1.88 -5.80
N THR A 24 -12.55 2.06 -5.40
CA THR A 24 -11.47 2.67 -6.20
C THR A 24 -10.29 1.74 -6.49
N TYR A 25 -10.02 0.75 -5.64
CA TYR A 25 -8.81 -0.06 -5.70
C TYR A 25 -9.08 -1.55 -5.55
N TYR A 26 -8.21 -2.35 -6.18
CA TYR A 26 -7.95 -3.74 -5.84
C TYR A 26 -6.74 -3.83 -4.92
N TYR A 27 -6.79 -4.75 -3.96
CA TYR A 27 -5.69 -5.09 -3.06
C TYR A 27 -5.24 -6.52 -3.35
N ASP A 28 -4.16 -6.66 -4.12
CA ASP A 28 -3.71 -7.95 -4.62
C ASP A 28 -2.45 -8.42 -3.90
N ALA A 29 -2.37 -9.72 -3.63
CA ALA A 29 -1.15 -10.39 -3.20
C ALA A 29 -0.47 -11.04 -4.40
N ILE A 30 0.78 -10.67 -4.64
CA ILE A 30 1.63 -11.23 -5.68
C ILE A 30 2.70 -12.09 -5.03
N ASN A 31 2.81 -13.34 -5.47
CA ASN A 31 3.92 -14.20 -5.09
C ASN A 31 5.17 -13.78 -5.87
N MET A 32 6.17 -13.27 -5.17
CA MET A 32 7.49 -13.00 -5.72
C MET A 32 8.39 -14.18 -5.35
N LEU A 33 9.39 -14.52 -6.17
CA LEU A 33 10.27 -15.69 -5.97
C LEU A 33 10.78 -15.90 -4.53
N PHE A 34 10.97 -14.82 -3.75
CA PHE A 34 11.52 -14.87 -2.39
C PHE A 34 10.62 -14.24 -1.32
N ASN A 35 9.44 -13.71 -1.67
CA ASN A 35 8.59 -12.96 -0.75
C ASN A 35 7.17 -12.79 -1.31
N TRP A 36 6.27 -12.23 -0.51
CA TRP A 36 4.95 -11.81 -0.99
C TRP A 36 4.91 -10.29 -1.13
N ARG A 37 4.12 -9.78 -2.07
CA ARG A 37 3.92 -8.34 -2.26
C ARG A 37 2.44 -7.99 -2.25
N LEU A 38 2.02 -7.12 -1.34
CA LEU A 38 0.72 -6.45 -1.40
C LEU A 38 0.84 -5.30 -2.39
N VAL A 39 0.01 -5.27 -3.41
CA VAL A 39 -0.11 -4.15 -4.33
C VAL A 39 -1.49 -3.52 -4.23
N MET A 40 -1.53 -2.21 -4.43
CA MET A 40 -2.76 -1.45 -4.56
C MET A 40 -2.89 -0.98 -6.01
N THR A 41 -3.95 -1.46 -6.68
CA THR A 41 -4.16 -1.29 -8.12
C THR A 41 -5.43 -0.47 -8.35
N PRO A 42 -5.38 0.70 -9.01
CA PRO A 42 -6.59 1.47 -9.31
C PRO A 42 -7.49 0.72 -10.28
N LYS A 43 -8.80 0.69 -10.00
CA LYS A 43 -9.79 0.11 -10.93
C LYS A 43 -9.84 0.83 -12.27
N ALA A 44 -9.56 2.14 -12.28
CA ALA A 44 -9.57 2.97 -13.48
C ALA A 44 -8.38 2.74 -14.42
N THR A 45 -7.25 2.24 -13.90
CA THR A 45 -6.01 2.00 -14.65
C THR A 45 -5.35 0.72 -14.13
N PRO A 46 -5.98 -0.45 -14.37
CA PRO A 46 -5.67 -1.64 -13.60
C PRO A 46 -4.40 -2.38 -14.09
N GLU A 47 -3.72 -1.82 -15.09
CA GLU A 47 -2.36 -2.14 -15.53
C GLU A 47 -1.25 -1.48 -14.69
N MET A 48 -1.58 -0.55 -13.79
CA MET A 48 -0.62 0.19 -12.96
C MET A 48 -0.77 -0.16 -11.47
N TRP A 49 0.36 -0.38 -10.80
CA TRP A 49 0.40 -0.50 -9.33
C TRP A 49 0.86 0.82 -8.72
N LEU A 50 0.05 1.43 -7.86
CA LEU A 50 0.41 2.67 -7.18
C LEU A 50 1.32 2.42 -5.99
N TYR A 51 1.01 1.39 -5.20
CA TYR A 51 1.76 1.03 -4.00
C TYR A 51 2.10 -0.45 -3.98
N GLY A 52 3.22 -0.76 -3.32
CA GLY A 52 3.75 -2.12 -3.25
C GLY A 52 4.57 -2.36 -1.99
N TRP A 53 4.08 -3.25 -1.12
CA TRP A 53 4.71 -3.58 0.16
C TRP A 53 5.09 -5.06 0.21
N CYS A 54 6.32 -5.38 0.59
CA CYS A 54 6.79 -6.77 0.63
C CYS A 54 6.70 -7.37 2.04
N TYR A 55 6.39 -8.65 2.13
CA TYR A 55 6.25 -9.43 3.36
C TYR A 55 6.92 -10.80 3.22
N ASP A 56 7.34 -11.41 4.32
CA ASP A 56 7.97 -12.74 4.30
C ASP A 56 6.99 -13.85 3.94
N GLY A 57 5.68 -13.61 4.06
CA GLY A 57 4.65 -14.61 3.83
C GLY A 57 3.27 -13.99 3.58
N GLN A 58 2.41 -14.76 2.90
CA GLN A 58 1.05 -14.36 2.58
C GLN A 58 0.22 -14.03 3.83
N LEU A 59 0.37 -14.78 4.93
CA LEU A 59 -0.37 -14.53 6.16
C LEU A 59 -0.04 -13.15 6.76
N ALA A 60 1.24 -12.78 6.80
CA ALA A 60 1.66 -11.47 7.31
C ALA A 60 1.08 -10.33 6.47
N LEU A 61 1.08 -10.51 5.14
CA LEU A 61 0.47 -9.59 4.19
C LEU A 61 -1.04 -9.42 4.45
N THR A 62 -1.79 -10.52 4.59
CA THR A 62 -3.24 -10.49 4.85
C THR A 62 -3.57 -9.80 6.17
N LEU A 63 -2.77 -10.02 7.23
CA LEU A 63 -2.94 -9.35 8.52
C LEU A 63 -2.64 -7.85 8.43
N ALA A 64 -1.61 -7.48 7.67
CA ALA A 64 -1.26 -6.08 7.45
C ALA A 64 -2.39 -5.34 6.73
N LEU A 65 -2.97 -5.93 5.66
CA LEU A 65 -4.11 -5.34 4.94
C LEU A 65 -5.32 -5.12 5.86
N LYS A 66 -5.64 -6.05 6.76
CA LYS A 66 -6.78 -5.92 7.68
C LYS A 66 -6.67 -4.77 8.68
N THR A 67 -5.45 -4.33 8.98
CA THR A 67 -5.17 -3.29 9.96
C THR A 67 -4.73 -1.98 9.31
N TRP A 68 -4.65 -1.96 7.98
CA TRP A 68 -4.24 -0.81 7.21
C TRP A 68 -5.41 0.13 6.98
N ASP A 69 -5.16 1.42 7.18
CA ASP A 69 -6.12 2.49 6.94
C ASP A 69 -5.69 3.28 5.68
N PRO A 70 -6.43 3.15 4.56
CA PRO A 70 -6.09 3.83 3.31
C PRO A 70 -6.11 5.36 3.42
N GLU A 71 -6.91 5.92 4.34
CA GLU A 71 -7.04 7.37 4.51
C GLU A 71 -5.76 7.98 5.09
N THR A 72 -5.06 7.23 5.93
CA THR A 72 -3.81 7.70 6.54
C THR A 72 -2.61 7.64 5.59
N GLN A 73 -2.70 6.83 4.53
CA GLN A 73 -1.58 6.48 3.64
C GLN A 73 -0.31 6.00 4.37
N ASN A 74 -0.45 5.57 5.63
CA ASN A 74 0.64 4.98 6.38
C ASN A 74 1.06 3.68 5.72
N GLU A 75 2.32 3.29 5.85
CA GLU A 75 2.72 1.99 5.34
C GLU A 75 2.15 0.90 6.28
N PRO A 76 1.60 -0.21 5.75
CA PRO A 76 0.99 -1.23 6.60
C PRO A 76 2.02 -1.91 7.50
N LEU A 77 1.63 -2.26 8.73
CA LEU A 77 2.57 -2.81 9.72
C LEU A 77 3.29 -4.06 9.21
N GLY A 78 4.58 -4.18 9.55
CA GLY A 78 5.39 -5.37 9.25
C GLY A 78 5.89 -5.46 7.81
N TRP A 79 5.58 -4.49 6.93
CA TRP A 79 6.15 -4.47 5.59
C TRP A 79 7.68 -4.28 5.62
N LYS A 80 8.33 -4.76 4.56
CA LYS A 80 9.78 -4.66 4.35
C LYS A 80 10.05 -4.10 2.95
N LYS A 81 10.97 -3.14 2.82
CA LYS A 81 11.37 -2.67 1.47
C LYS A 81 12.19 -3.71 0.70
N ARG A 82 12.88 -4.61 1.39
CA ARG A 82 13.70 -5.68 0.81
C ARG A 82 13.69 -6.92 1.72
N PRO A 83 13.60 -8.13 1.15
CA PRO A 83 13.57 -9.36 1.94
C PRO A 83 14.92 -9.76 2.57
N THR A 84 16.07 -9.21 2.12
CA THR A 84 17.40 -9.83 2.40
C THR A 84 18.50 -8.93 2.98
N ARG A 85 18.22 -7.67 3.35
CA ARG A 85 19.21 -6.75 3.98
C ARG A 85 18.56 -5.93 5.08
N VAL A 86 19.36 -5.13 5.81
CA VAL A 86 18.92 -4.16 6.85
C VAL A 86 17.55 -3.62 6.49
N VAL A 87 16.55 -4.15 7.20
CA VAL A 87 15.15 -4.06 6.82
C VAL A 87 14.69 -2.64 7.10
N ARG A 88 14.31 -1.91 6.07
CA ARG A 88 13.41 -0.76 6.27
C ARG A 88 12.04 -1.33 6.59
N VAL A 89 11.63 -1.14 7.83
CA VAL A 89 10.29 -1.44 8.35
C VAL A 89 9.44 -0.18 8.31
N ALA A 90 8.11 -0.36 8.29
CA ALA A 90 7.18 0.74 8.57
C ALA A 90 7.57 1.40 9.89
N PRO A 91 7.80 2.72 9.91
CA PRO A 91 7.91 3.43 11.16
C PRO A 91 6.54 3.48 11.83
N HIS A 92 6.52 3.27 13.15
CA HIS A 92 5.25 3.24 13.88
C HIS A 92 4.61 4.64 13.87
N PRO A 93 3.30 4.76 13.56
CA PRO A 93 2.61 6.06 13.47
C PRO A 93 2.85 6.98 14.66
N GLU A 94 2.80 6.46 15.90
CA GLU A 94 3.07 7.26 17.11
C GLU A 94 4.53 7.65 17.35
N THR A 95 5.49 6.99 16.69
CA THR A 95 6.94 7.20 16.96
C THR A 95 7.65 8.06 15.93
N ASP A 96 7.10 8.17 14.72
CA ASP A 96 7.71 8.93 13.62
C ASP A 96 6.66 9.74 12.87
N THR A 97 6.17 10.79 13.55
CA THR A 97 5.16 11.69 13.00
C THR A 97 5.66 12.48 11.79
N GLY A 98 6.99 12.62 11.62
CA GLY A 98 7.60 13.26 10.46
C GLY A 98 7.54 12.39 9.20
N TYR A 99 7.70 11.07 9.34
CA TYR A 99 7.56 10.13 8.24
C TYR A 99 6.09 9.86 7.87
N ASN A 100 5.20 9.85 8.86
CA ASN A 100 3.78 9.51 8.67
C ASN A 100 2.88 10.72 8.37
N ARG A 101 3.48 11.81 7.87
CA ARG A 101 2.74 12.97 7.36
C ARG A 101 2.24 12.73 5.93
N PHE A 102 1.31 13.56 5.46
CA PHE A 102 0.70 13.40 4.15
C PHE A 102 1.73 13.35 3.02
N ARG A 103 1.51 12.41 2.09
CA ARG A 103 2.25 12.29 0.82
C ARG A 103 1.27 12.42 -0.33
N CYS A 104 1.74 12.95 -1.46
CA CYS A 104 0.99 12.80 -2.71
C CYS A 104 0.98 11.34 -3.17
N ILE A 105 0.17 11.05 -4.19
CA ILE A 105 0.13 9.73 -4.86
C ILE A 105 1.49 9.23 -5.38
N HIS A 106 2.47 10.11 -5.56
CA HIS A 106 3.85 9.77 -5.96
C HIS A 106 4.81 9.60 -4.76
N GLY A 107 4.30 9.65 -3.53
CA GLY A 107 5.10 9.51 -2.30
C GLY A 107 5.90 10.75 -1.89
N HIS A 108 5.63 11.92 -2.48
CA HIS A 108 6.33 13.16 -2.12
C HIS A 108 5.60 13.90 -0.98
N TYR A 109 6.35 14.45 -0.03
CA TYR A 109 5.80 15.29 1.05
C TYR A 109 5.56 16.71 0.55
N PRO A 110 4.31 17.20 0.46
CA PRO A 110 4.06 18.56 -0.01
C PRO A 110 4.68 19.64 0.88
N ALA A 111 4.90 19.33 2.17
CA ALA A 111 5.62 20.18 3.11
C ALA A 111 7.09 20.43 2.72
N ASP A 112 7.71 19.53 1.96
CA ASP A 112 9.10 19.65 1.50
C ASP A 112 9.22 20.33 0.12
N GLY A 113 8.09 20.59 -0.54
CA GLY A 113 8.03 21.21 -1.86
C GLY A 113 6.95 20.63 -2.78
N PRO A 114 6.78 21.20 -3.98
CA PRO A 114 5.87 20.64 -4.97
C PRO A 114 6.39 19.29 -5.48
N CYS A 115 5.48 18.34 -5.73
CA CYS A 115 5.82 17.07 -6.36
C CYS A 115 6.62 17.30 -7.67
N PRO A 116 7.74 16.55 -7.89
CA PRO A 116 8.53 16.65 -9.11
C PRO A 116 7.74 16.33 -10.38
N ASP A 117 6.70 15.51 -10.27
CA ASP A 117 5.79 15.23 -11.38
C ASP A 117 4.83 16.43 -11.59
N PRO A 118 4.90 17.11 -12.76
CA PRO A 118 4.07 18.28 -13.03
C PRO A 118 2.57 17.96 -13.15
N HIS A 119 2.21 16.70 -13.38
CA HIS A 119 0.83 16.21 -13.51
C HIS A 119 0.29 15.57 -12.23
N CYS A 120 1.04 15.64 -11.11
CA CYS A 120 0.57 15.13 -9.83
C CYS A 120 -0.73 15.85 -9.39
N PRO A 121 -1.82 15.13 -9.09
CA PRO A 121 -3.10 15.74 -8.70
C PRO A 121 -3.02 16.47 -7.35
N ASP A 122 -2.02 16.13 -6.54
CA ASP A 122 -1.77 16.74 -5.22
C ASP A 122 -0.72 17.85 -5.28
N ARG A 123 -0.23 18.21 -6.47
CA ARG A 123 0.84 19.20 -6.62
C ARG A 123 0.41 20.56 -6.08
N GLY A 124 1.11 21.03 -5.04
CA GLY A 124 0.84 22.33 -4.42
C GLY A 124 -0.43 22.35 -3.56
N ARG A 125 -1.05 21.20 -3.26
CA ARG A 125 -2.21 21.13 -2.37
C ARG A 125 -1.73 21.14 -0.89
N PRO A 126 -2.15 22.11 -0.07
CA PRO A 126 -1.85 22.14 1.36
C PRO A 126 -2.45 20.93 2.09
N GLU A 127 -1.73 20.43 3.10
CA GLU A 127 -2.16 19.32 3.97
C GLU A 127 -3.46 19.64 4.74
N ALA A 128 -3.73 20.91 5.04
CA ALA A 128 -4.93 21.35 5.78
C ALA A 128 -6.24 21.38 4.96
N LEU A 129 -6.23 20.99 3.68
CA LEU A 129 -7.39 21.04 2.79
C LEU A 129 -7.93 19.64 2.42
N ARG A 130 -7.70 18.65 3.28
CA ARG A 130 -8.25 17.29 3.17
C ARG A 130 -8.84 16.84 4.50
#